data_AF-A0A939B998-F1
#
_entry.id   AF-A0A939B998-F1
#
_cell.length_a   1.000
_cell.length_b   1.000
_cell.length_c   1.000
_cell.angle_alpha   90.00
_cell.angle_beta   90.00
_cell.angle_gamma   90.00
#
_symmetry.space_group_name_H-M   'P 1'
#
loop_
_entity.id
_entity.type
_entity.pdbx_description
1 polymer ?
#
loop_
_entity_poly.entity_id
_entity_poly.type
_entity_poly.pdbx_seq_one_letter_code
_entity_poly.pdbx_strand_id
1 'polypeptide(L)'
;MAGDTGFRRTAPRQNDDQGIVALVADDLARGLTVDGIARRRGLPREFVRMAVGQAVADGRVRLIELTPRFSCGESVCAPDPESLVCAGCPLFPRESRAPRSLRARLADVLRAVRRRAAGRRS
;
A
#
# COMPACT_ATOMS: atom_id res chain seq x y z
N MET A 1 57.94 12.47 -15.86
CA MET A 1 56.54 12.71 -16.24
C MET A 1 55.67 11.79 -15.41
N ALA A 2 55.06 12.30 -14.34
CA ALA A 2 54.21 11.50 -13.45
C ALA A 2 52.74 11.79 -13.81
N GLY A 3 52.06 10.79 -14.36
CA GLY A 3 50.65 10.86 -14.71
C GLY A 3 49.77 10.75 -13.47
N ASP A 4 49.18 11.86 -13.08
CA ASP A 4 48.13 11.91 -12.07
C ASP A 4 46.85 11.29 -12.64
N THR A 5 46.50 10.09 -12.19
CA THR A 5 45.24 9.44 -12.56
C THR A 5 44.17 9.91 -11.60
N GLY A 6 43.55 11.03 -11.93
CA GLY A 6 42.53 11.76 -11.16
C GLY A 6 41.20 11.04 -10.92
N PHE A 7 41.22 9.73 -10.66
CA PHE A 7 40.06 8.97 -10.23
C PHE A 7 40.29 8.42 -8.82
N ARG A 8 39.50 8.89 -7.84
CA ARG A 8 39.43 8.22 -6.55
C ARG A 8 38.87 6.81 -6.78
N ARG A 9 39.67 5.78 -6.50
CA ARG A 9 39.14 4.41 -6.42
C ARG A 9 38.10 4.37 -5.30
N THR A 10 36.83 4.27 -5.66
CA THR A 10 35.80 3.86 -4.73
C THR A 10 36.14 2.45 -4.23
N ALA A 11 36.04 2.24 -2.92
CA ALA A 11 36.30 0.94 -2.30
C ALA A 11 35.47 -0.16 -3.01
N PRO A 12 35.97 -1.41 -3.08
CA PRO A 12 35.21 -2.51 -3.65
C PRO A 12 33.84 -2.58 -2.97
N ARG A 13 32.79 -2.62 -3.80
CA ARG A 13 31.39 -2.74 -3.42
C ARG A 13 31.27 -3.85 -2.36
N GLN A 14 30.93 -3.49 -1.13
CA GLN A 14 30.64 -4.49 -0.10
C GLN A 14 29.41 -5.26 -0.56
N ASN A 15 29.60 -6.55 -0.81
CA ASN A 15 28.52 -7.51 -1.04
C ASN A 15 27.77 -7.71 0.28
N ASP A 16 26.87 -6.78 0.60
CA ASP A 16 25.61 -7.22 1.17
C ASP A 16 24.84 -7.82 -0.01
N ASP A 17 24.65 -9.15 -0.01
CA ASP A 17 24.07 -9.92 -1.12
C ASP A 17 22.66 -9.48 -1.55
N GLN A 18 22.09 -8.49 -0.86
CA GLN A 18 20.89 -7.78 -1.25
C GLN A 18 21.18 -6.28 -1.38
N GLY A 19 21.14 -5.77 -2.63
CA GLY A 19 21.23 -4.34 -2.87
C GLY A 19 20.14 -3.58 -2.11
N ILE A 20 20.39 -2.32 -1.75
CA ILE A 20 19.51 -1.53 -0.88
C ILE A 20 18.05 -1.48 -1.35
N VAL A 21 17.80 -1.53 -2.66
CA VAL A 21 16.45 -1.59 -3.24
C VAL A 21 15.72 -2.88 -2.84
N ALA A 22 16.40 -4.03 -2.84
CA ALA A 22 15.84 -5.31 -2.40
C ALA A 22 15.54 -5.28 -0.90
N LEU A 23 16.45 -4.72 -0.10
CA LEU A 23 16.27 -4.54 1.33
C LEU A 23 15.08 -3.62 1.68
N VAL A 24 14.87 -2.55 0.91
CA VAL A 24 13.71 -1.67 1.05
C VAL A 24 12.42 -2.38 0.62
N ALA A 25 12.46 -3.17 -0.46
CA ALA A 25 11.30 -3.96 -0.90
C ALA A 25 10.88 -5.01 0.13
N ASP A 26 11.83 -5.71 0.75
CA ASP A 26 11.55 -6.68 1.82
C ASP A 26 10.94 -6.02 3.05
N ASP A 27 11.41 -4.83 3.43
CA ASP A 27 10.82 -4.10 4.56
C ASP A 27 9.40 -3.62 4.25
N LEU A 28 9.13 -3.19 3.00
CA LEU A 28 7.78 -2.86 2.55
C LEU A 28 6.86 -4.09 2.58
N ALA A 29 7.36 -5.26 2.15
CA ALA A 29 6.61 -6.52 2.20
C ALA A 29 6.27 -6.94 3.64
N ARG A 30 7.10 -6.55 4.62
CA ARG A 30 6.84 -6.71 6.06
C ARG A 30 5.91 -5.64 6.64
N GLY A 31 5.41 -4.72 5.82
CA GLY A 31 4.46 -3.68 6.21
C GLY A 31 5.10 -2.44 6.85
N LEU A 32 6.43 -2.26 6.76
CA LEU A 32 7.04 -1.02 7.24
C LEU A 32 6.68 0.15 6.32
N THR A 33 6.43 1.31 6.92
CA THR A 33 6.27 2.57 6.18
C THR A 33 7.63 3.13 5.76
N VAL A 34 7.65 4.03 4.78
CA VAL A 34 8.87 4.74 4.35
C VAL A 34 9.61 5.37 5.54
N ASP A 35 8.89 6.00 6.46
CA ASP A 35 9.48 6.60 7.67
C ASP A 35 10.01 5.55 8.64
N GLY A 36 9.33 4.40 8.76
CA GLY A 36 9.79 3.26 9.54
C GLY A 36 11.09 2.67 8.99
N ILE A 37 11.19 2.52 7.67
CA ILE A 37 12.39 2.04 6.98
C ILE A 37 13.55 3.02 7.15
N ALA A 38 13.30 4.31 6.95
CA ALA A 38 14.31 5.36 7.12
C ALA A 38 14.92 5.35 8.52
N ARG A 39 14.08 5.28 9.57
CA ARG A 39 14.55 5.17 10.96
C ARG A 39 15.30 3.87 11.22
N ARG A 40 14.74 2.73 10.79
CA ARG A 40 15.32 1.40 11.03
C ARG A 40 16.70 1.24 10.39
N ARG A 41 16.88 1.79 9.19
CA ARG A 41 18.12 1.64 8.41
C ARG A 41 19.07 2.83 8.53
N GLY A 42 18.71 3.87 9.28
CA GLY A 42 19.53 5.08 9.41
C GLY A 42 19.70 5.83 8.09
N LEU A 43 18.68 5.79 7.21
CA LEU A 43 18.75 6.35 5.87
C LEU A 43 17.94 7.64 5.75
N PRO A 44 18.36 8.60 4.89
CA PRO A 44 17.54 9.75 4.57
C PRO A 44 16.20 9.32 3.98
N ARG A 45 15.13 9.96 4.42
CA ARG A 45 13.77 9.65 3.99
C ARG A 45 13.59 9.73 2.47
N GLU A 46 14.14 10.76 1.85
CA GLU A 46 14.05 10.93 0.39
C GLU A 46 14.85 9.86 -0.36
N PHE A 47 15.96 9.39 0.21
CA PHE A 47 16.69 8.25 -0.35
C PHE A 47 15.85 6.96 -0.32
N VAL A 48 15.14 6.71 0.79
CA VAL A 48 14.22 5.57 0.86
C VAL A 48 13.11 5.72 -0.18
N ARG A 49 12.53 6.91 -0.36
CA ARG A 49 11.52 7.15 -1.42
C ARG A 49 12.06 6.84 -2.82
N MET A 50 13.29 7.23 -3.13
CA MET A 50 13.92 6.88 -4.40
C MET A 50 14.08 5.37 -4.55
N ALA A 51 14.52 4.67 -3.50
CA ALA A 51 14.63 3.21 -3.51
C ALA A 51 13.27 2.52 -3.68
N VAL A 52 12.20 3.06 -3.08
CA VAL A 52 10.82 2.59 -3.31
C VAL A 52 10.42 2.81 -4.76
N GLY A 53 10.67 3.99 -5.33
CA GLY A 53 10.40 4.28 -6.73
C GLY A 53 11.09 3.29 -7.67
N GLN A 54 12.36 2.97 -7.40
CA GLN A 54 13.10 1.96 -8.15
C GLN A 54 12.52 0.55 -7.96
N ALA A 55 12.14 0.17 -6.74
CA ALA A 55 11.53 -1.12 -6.46
C ALA A 55 10.18 -1.30 -7.21
N VAL A 56 9.42 -0.23 -7.37
CA VAL A 56 8.19 -0.21 -8.18
C VAL A 56 8.51 -0.32 -9.67
N ALA A 57 9.50 0.43 -10.17
CA ALA A 57 9.94 0.36 -11.56
C ALA A 57 10.45 -1.03 -11.95
N ASP A 58 11.16 -1.69 -11.04
CA ASP A 58 11.65 -3.07 -11.18
C ASP A 58 10.53 -4.12 -10.97
N GLY A 59 9.30 -3.71 -10.66
CA GLY A 59 8.16 -4.61 -10.43
C GLY A 59 8.23 -5.44 -9.14
N ARG A 60 9.17 -5.13 -8.23
CA ARG A 60 9.33 -5.84 -6.94
C ARG A 60 8.25 -5.50 -5.93
N VAL A 61 7.66 -4.30 -6.03
CA VAL A 61 6.60 -3.84 -5.13
C VAL A 61 5.47 -3.24 -5.95
N ARG A 62 4.22 -3.59 -5.58
CA ARG A 62 3.02 -2.92 -6.09
C ARG A 62 2.43 -2.03 -5.02
N LEU A 63 2.58 -0.72 -5.18
CA LEU A 63 1.91 0.24 -4.31
C LEU A 63 0.43 0.35 -4.71
N ILE A 64 -0.45 0.35 -3.72
CA ILE A 64 -1.87 0.61 -3.89
C ILE A 64 -2.17 1.92 -3.20
N GLU A 65 -2.49 2.96 -3.97
CA GLU A 65 -2.97 4.22 -3.42
C GLU A 65 -4.40 4.04 -2.91
N LEU A 66 -4.53 3.99 -1.58
CA LEU A 66 -5.82 4.03 -0.92
C LEU A 66 -6.33 5.47 -0.95
N THR A 67 -7.02 5.84 -2.03
CA THR A 67 -7.79 7.10 -2.03
C THR A 67 -8.92 7.03 -1.01
N PRO A 68 -9.47 8.16 -0.53
CA PRO A 68 -10.59 8.18 0.42
C PRO A 68 -11.82 7.38 -0.06
N ARG A 69 -11.96 7.20 -1.37
CA ARG A 69 -12.98 6.36 -2.02
C ARG A 69 -12.83 4.87 -1.71
N PHE A 70 -11.61 4.42 -1.39
CA PHE A 70 -11.28 3.05 -0.99
C PHE A 70 -11.09 2.89 0.52
N SER A 71 -11.04 4.00 1.28
CA SER A 71 -11.08 3.97 2.73
C SER A 71 -12.51 3.74 3.21
N CYS A 72 -12.69 2.79 4.13
CA CYS A 72 -13.93 2.65 4.88
C CYS A 72 -13.99 3.79 5.91
N GLY A 73 -14.22 5.02 5.44
CA GLY A 73 -14.50 6.16 6.30
C GLY A 73 -15.92 6.10 6.84
N GLU A 74 -16.11 6.73 8.01
CA GLU A 74 -17.33 6.81 8.82
C GLU A 74 -18.61 7.19 8.03
N SER A 75 -18.47 7.85 6.87
CA SER A 75 -19.56 8.32 6.03
C SER A 75 -19.87 7.46 4.79
N VAL A 76 -19.05 6.45 4.44
CA VAL A 76 -19.16 5.73 3.14
C VAL A 76 -19.29 4.20 3.24
N CYS A 77 -18.55 3.49 4.12
CA CYS A 77 -18.81 2.06 4.47
C CYS A 77 -19.51 2.05 5.83
N ALA A 78 -20.69 1.44 5.93
CA ALA A 78 -21.26 1.01 7.21
C ALA A 78 -20.93 -0.48 7.38
N PRO A 79 -19.76 -0.83 7.95
CA PRO A 79 -19.39 -2.22 8.14
C PRO A 79 -20.33 -2.89 9.14
N ASP A 80 -20.53 -4.20 8.96
CA ASP A 80 -21.26 -5.02 9.92
C ASP A 80 -20.43 -5.11 11.22
N PRO A 81 -20.97 -4.71 12.39
CA PRO A 81 -20.22 -4.67 13.65
C PRO A 81 -19.70 -6.04 14.11
N GLU A 82 -20.34 -7.13 13.67
CA GLU A 82 -19.92 -8.50 13.99
C GLU A 82 -18.86 -9.03 13.02
N SER A 83 -18.46 -8.24 12.02
CA SER A 83 -17.53 -8.64 10.96
C SER A 83 -16.15 -8.04 11.22
N LEU A 84 -15.15 -8.90 11.45
CA LEU A 84 -13.74 -8.49 11.65
C LEU A 84 -13.16 -7.72 10.44
N VAL A 85 -13.80 -7.80 9.26
CA VAL A 85 -13.37 -7.12 8.04
C VAL A 85 -14.58 -6.51 7.30
N CYS A 86 -14.52 -5.22 6.87
CA CYS A 86 -15.55 -4.61 5.99
C CYS A 86 -15.57 -5.40 4.67
N ALA A 87 -16.75 -5.85 4.25
CA ALA A 87 -16.95 -6.53 2.97
C ALA A 87 -16.63 -5.65 1.75
N GLY A 88 -16.16 -4.40 1.93
CA GLY A 88 -15.63 -3.48 0.92
C GLY A 88 -14.11 -3.26 1.00
N CYS A 89 -13.40 -3.86 1.98
CA CYS A 89 -11.97 -3.65 2.17
C CYS A 89 -11.17 -4.05 0.92
N PRO A 90 -10.40 -3.12 0.32
CA PRO A 90 -9.56 -3.41 -0.84
C PRO A 90 -8.35 -4.29 -0.49
N LEU A 91 -8.02 -4.40 0.80
CA LEU A 91 -6.93 -5.22 1.32
C LEU A 91 -7.33 -6.69 1.58
N PHE A 92 -8.61 -7.03 1.46
CA PHE A 92 -9.06 -8.41 1.67
C PHE A 92 -8.98 -9.21 0.36
N PRO A 93 -8.40 -10.43 0.36
CA PRO A 93 -8.33 -11.27 -0.84
C PRO A 93 -9.72 -11.50 -1.42
N ARG A 94 -9.90 -11.22 -2.71
CA ARG A 94 -11.21 -11.36 -3.38
C ARG A 94 -11.69 -12.81 -3.39
N GLU A 95 -10.76 -13.75 -3.40
CA GLU A 95 -10.96 -15.20 -3.35
C GLU A 95 -11.53 -15.69 -2.01
N SER A 96 -11.26 -15.00 -0.90
CA SER A 96 -11.81 -15.30 0.42
C SER A 96 -13.20 -14.67 0.65
N ARG A 97 -13.74 -13.94 -0.33
CA ARG A 97 -15.03 -13.27 -0.22
C ARG A 97 -16.14 -14.29 -0.48
N ALA A 98 -16.76 -14.81 0.58
CA ALA A 98 -17.93 -15.68 0.46
C ALA A 98 -19.01 -15.01 -0.44
N PRO A 99 -19.67 -15.79 -1.33
CA PRO A 99 -20.70 -15.23 -2.20
C PRO A 99 -21.83 -14.65 -1.34
N ARG A 100 -22.14 -13.37 -1.56
CA ARG A 100 -23.24 -12.71 -0.84
C ARG A 100 -24.55 -13.43 -1.12
N SER A 101 -25.29 -13.74 -0.06
CA SER A 101 -26.63 -14.30 -0.16
C SER A 101 -27.57 -13.35 -0.90
N LEU A 102 -28.59 -13.90 -1.56
CA LEU A 102 -29.63 -13.12 -2.26
C LEU A 102 -30.33 -12.13 -1.32
N ARG A 103 -30.51 -12.51 -0.05
CA ARG A 103 -31.07 -11.62 0.99
C ARG A 103 -30.20 -10.40 1.23
N ALA A 104 -28.88 -10.56 1.30
CA ALA A 104 -27.95 -9.43 1.47
C ALA A 104 -28.01 -8.47 0.27
N ARG A 105 -28.10 -9.00 -0.96
CA ARG A 105 -28.27 -8.19 -2.17
C ARG A 105 -29.58 -7.41 -2.17
N LEU A 106 -30.68 -8.05 -1.76
CA LEU A 106 -31.99 -7.40 -1.67
C LEU A 106 -31.97 -6.27 -0.63
N ALA A 107 -31.36 -6.50 0.53
CA ALA A 107 -31.21 -5.51 1.58
C ALA A 107 -30.37 -4.29 1.14
N ASP A 108 -29.35 -4.48 0.31
CA ASP A 108 -28.56 -3.39 -0.27
C ASP A 108 -29.38 -2.55 -1.24
N VAL A 109 -30.16 -3.19 -2.12
CA VAL A 109 -31.06 -2.51 -3.05
C VAL A 109 -32.09 -1.68 -2.29
N LEU A 110 -32.74 -2.26 -1.27
CA LEU A 110 -33.73 -1.57 -0.45
C LEU A 110 -33.12 -0.38 0.30
N ARG A 111 -31.89 -0.52 0.83
CA ARG A 111 -31.16 0.59 1.48
C ARG A 111 -30.81 1.68 0.47
N ALA A 112 -30.37 1.34 -0.73
CA ALA A 112 -30.08 2.31 -1.79
C ALA A 112 -31.33 3.09 -2.23
N VAL A 113 -32.46 2.40 -2.40
CA VAL A 113 -33.75 3.01 -2.73
C VAL A 113 -34.22 3.96 -1.62
N ARG A 114 -34.13 3.53 -0.35
CA ARG A 114 -34.47 4.39 0.80
C ARG A 114 -33.61 5.66 0.87
N ARG A 115 -32.31 5.56 0.63
CA ARG A 115 -31.41 6.73 0.58
C ARG A 115 -31.78 7.69 -0.54
N ARG A 116 -32.14 7.17 -1.73
CA ARG A 116 -32.62 7.98 -2.86
C ARG A 116 -33.93 8.69 -2.58
N ALA A 117 -34.81 8.05 -1.81
CA ALA A 117 -36.08 8.65 -1.38
C ALA A 117 -35.88 9.71 -0.28
N ALA A 118 -34.87 9.53 0.60
CA ALA A 118 -34.51 10.50 1.62
C ALA A 118 -33.81 11.75 1.05
N GLY A 119 -32.93 11.58 0.05
CA GLY A 119 -32.24 12.70 -0.61
C GLY A 119 -33.07 13.49 -1.63
N ARG A 120 -34.36 13.17 -1.80
CA ARG A 120 -35.28 13.86 -2.74
C ARG A 120 -36.25 14.82 -2.05
N ARG A 121 -36.09 15.04 -0.74
CA ARG A 121 -36.90 15.95 0.11
C ARG A 121 -36.10 17.18 0.60
N SER A 122 -35.09 17.57 -0.16
CA SER A 122 -34.28 18.77 0.08
C SER A 122 -34.33 19.65 -1.16
#